data_AF-A0A4Y2F7V3-F1
#
_entry.id   AF-A0A4Y2F7V3-F1
#
_cell.length_a   1.000
_cell.length_b   1.000
_cell.length_c   1.000
_cell.angle_alpha   90.00
_cell.angle_beta   90.00
_cell.angle_gamma   90.00
#
_symmetry.space_group_name_H-M   'P 1'
#
loop_
_entity.id
_entity.type
_entity.pdbx_description
1 polymer ?
#
loop_
_entity_poly.entity_id
_entity_poly.type
_entity_poly.pdbx_seq_one_letter_code
_entity_poly.pdbx_strand_id
1 'polypeptide(L)'
;MASPREQAQVVEWFIEFKSATQVQRKFRITYNRSPPSRPTIYEWQERFMTTGRALPKPKSCRPSSSFDDVQRIQETFRCSPCKSIRSSTQHL
;
A
#
# COMPACT_ATOMS: atom_id res chain seq x y z
N MET A 1 -11.49 5.52 -6.79
CA MET A 1 -10.04 5.39 -6.50
C MET A 1 -9.33 5.16 -7.82
N ALA A 2 -8.31 5.95 -8.15
CA ALA A 2 -7.55 5.78 -9.38
C ALA A 2 -6.72 4.48 -9.30
N SER A 3 -6.66 3.74 -10.39
CA SER A 3 -5.83 2.52 -10.43
C SER A 3 -4.34 2.85 -10.35
N PRO A 4 -3.48 1.91 -9.90
CA PRO A 4 -2.02 2.04 -9.95
C PRO A 4 -1.47 2.58 -11.28
N ARG A 5 -2.04 2.10 -12.39
CA ARG A 5 -1.65 2.52 -13.75
C ARG A 5 -2.09 3.95 -14.05
N GLU A 6 -3.31 4.31 -13.66
CA GLU A 6 -3.83 5.68 -13.80
C GLU A 6 -2.99 6.68 -12.96
N GLN A 7 -2.53 6.28 -11.76
CA GLN A 7 -1.65 7.11 -10.93
C GLN A 7 -0.31 7.38 -11.62
N ALA A 8 0.34 6.33 -12.16
CA ALA A 8 1.59 6.48 -12.89
C ALA A 8 1.45 7.40 -14.11
N GLN A 9 0.36 7.24 -14.87
CA GLN A 9 0.06 8.07 -16.03
C GLN A 9 -0.16 9.54 -15.65
N VAL A 10 -0.83 9.80 -14.52
CA VAL A 10 -1.06 11.15 -14.01
C VAL A 10 0.27 11.81 -13.61
N VAL A 11 1.18 11.07 -12.97
CA VAL A 11 2.53 11.57 -12.62
C VAL A 11 3.34 11.88 -13.88
N GLU A 12 3.31 11.00 -14.88
CA GLU A 12 3.96 11.21 -16.18
C GLU A 12 3.46 12.51 -16.86
N TRP A 13 2.14 12.67 -16.99
CA TRP A 13 1.56 13.88 -17.56
C TRP A 13 1.87 15.12 -16.73
N PHE A 14 1.97 15.00 -15.41
CA PHE A 14 2.32 16.12 -14.56
C PHE A 14 3.77 16.55 -14.75
N ILE A 15 4.70 15.61 -14.97
CA ILE A 15 6.09 15.92 -15.32
C ILE A 15 6.16 16.65 -16.67
N GLU A 16 5.38 16.20 -17.65
CA GLU A 16 5.31 16.79 -19.00
C GLU A 16 4.73 18.22 -18.97
N PHE A 17 3.55 18.39 -18.36
CA PHE A 17 2.80 19.64 -18.43
C PHE A 17 3.10 20.64 -17.31
N LYS A 18 3.66 20.17 -16.20
CA LYS A 18 3.87 20.96 -14.97
C LYS A 18 2.62 21.70 -14.48
N SER A 19 1.43 21.21 -14.84
CA SER A 19 0.14 21.87 -14.59
C SER A 19 -0.94 20.87 -14.23
N ALA A 20 -1.42 20.94 -12.98
CA ALA A 20 -2.49 20.08 -12.50
C ALA A 20 -3.80 20.26 -13.30
N THR A 21 -4.09 21.48 -13.77
CA THR A 21 -5.28 21.75 -14.58
C THR A 21 -5.22 21.04 -15.94
N GLN A 22 -4.05 21.03 -16.59
CA GLN A 22 -3.87 20.33 -17.86
C GLN A 22 -3.95 18.82 -17.67
N VAL A 23 -3.36 18.29 -16.61
CA VAL A 23 -3.46 16.87 -16.23
C VAL A 23 -4.92 16.47 -15.98
N GLN A 24 -5.69 17.27 -15.24
CA GLN A 24 -7.11 17.01 -15.01
C GLN A 24 -7.92 17.01 -16.32
N ARG A 25 -7.64 17.93 -17.25
CA ARG A 25 -8.27 17.97 -18.57
C ARG A 25 -7.94 16.71 -19.39
N LYS A 26 -6.66 16.34 -19.46
CA LYS A 26 -6.21 15.13 -20.19
C LYS A 26 -6.83 13.87 -19.59
N PHE A 27 -6.87 13.76 -18.25
CA PHE A 27 -7.53 12.65 -17.56
C PHE A 27 -9.01 12.52 -17.93
N ARG A 28 -9.76 13.63 -17.99
CA ARG A 28 -11.17 13.63 -18.41
C ARG A 28 -11.32 13.12 -19.84
N ILE A 29 -10.47 13.55 -20.76
CA ILE A 29 -10.51 13.13 -22.17
C ILE A 29 -10.18 11.63 -22.30
N THR A 30 -9.15 11.16 -21.59
CA THR A 30 -8.67 9.77 -21.73
C THR A 30 -9.58 8.76 -21.04
N TYR A 31 -10.07 9.06 -19.84
CA TYR A 31 -10.80 8.09 -19.02
C TYR A 31 -12.30 8.36 -18.93
N ASN A 32 -12.78 9.52 -19.38
CA ASN A 32 -14.18 9.96 -19.28
C ASN A 32 -14.77 9.87 -17.86
N ARG A 33 -13.95 10.22 -16.85
CA ARG A 33 -14.28 10.17 -15.42
C ARG A 33 -13.86 11.45 -14.72
N SER A 34 -14.35 11.64 -13.50
CA SER A 34 -13.90 12.74 -12.63
C SER A 34 -12.40 12.59 -12.34
N PRO A 35 -11.58 13.64 -12.57
CA PRO A 35 -10.15 13.56 -12.38
C PRO A 35 -9.78 13.64 -10.89
N PRO A 36 -8.57 13.19 -10.51
CA PRO A 36 -8.06 13.38 -9.16
C PRO A 36 -7.96 14.88 -8.80
N SER A 37 -8.09 15.17 -7.51
CA SER A 37 -7.97 16.54 -7.00
C SER A 37 -6.53 17.08 -7.17
N ARG A 38 -6.36 18.40 -7.20
CA ARG A 38 -5.03 19.02 -7.32
C ARG A 38 -4.08 18.61 -6.18
N PRO A 39 -4.48 18.62 -4.89
CA PRO A 39 -3.64 18.13 -3.80
C PRO A 39 -3.18 16.68 -4.01
N THR A 40 -4.09 15.81 -4.47
CA THR A 40 -3.78 14.40 -4.74
C THR A 40 -2.73 14.24 -5.85
N ILE A 41 -2.80 15.08 -6.91
CA ILE A 41 -1.82 15.06 -8.00
C ILE A 41 -0.42 15.45 -7.48
N TYR A 42 -0.34 16.49 -6.65
CA TYR A 42 0.93 16.91 -6.03
C TYR A 42 1.48 15.82 -5.09
N GLU A 43 0.63 15.21 -4.27
CA GLU A 43 1.04 14.11 -3.39
C GLU A 43 1.62 12.93 -4.19
N TRP A 44 1.00 12.53 -5.29
CA TRP A 44 1.51 11.43 -6.13
C TRP A 44 2.86 11.78 -6.75
N GLN A 45 3.04 13.02 -7.21
CA GLN A 45 4.31 13.48 -7.75
C GLN A 45 5.40 13.51 -6.67
N GLU A 46 5.13 14.07 -5.50
CA GLU A 46 6.07 14.14 -4.39
C GLU A 46 6.50 12.74 -3.93
N ARG A 47 5.54 11.81 -3.80
CA ARG A 47 5.81 10.42 -3.44
C ARG A 47 6.67 9.71 -4.49
N PHE A 48 6.41 9.97 -5.77
CA PHE A 48 7.23 9.46 -6.85
C PHE A 48 8.67 9.99 -6.77
N MET A 49 8.86 11.29 -6.53
CA MET A 49 10.19 11.90 -6.41
C MET A 49 10.95 11.41 -5.17
N THR A 50 10.26 11.20 -4.04
CA THR A 50 10.87 10.81 -2.77
C THR A 50 11.22 9.32 -2.72
N THR A 51 10.30 8.45 -3.17
CA THR A 51 10.43 6.99 -3.01
C THR A 51 10.81 6.29 -4.33
N GLY A 52 10.77 7.00 -5.46
CA GLY A 52 10.91 6.39 -6.79
C GLY A 52 9.73 5.48 -7.18
N ARG A 53 8.62 5.52 -6.42
CA ARG A 53 7.47 4.64 -6.58
C ARG A 53 6.20 5.46 -6.72
N ALA A 54 5.46 5.20 -7.80
CA ALA A 54 4.14 5.81 -8.01
C ALA A 54 3.07 5.24 -7.07
N LEU A 55 3.31 4.05 -6.50
CA LEU A 55 2.33 3.34 -5.69
C LEU A 55 2.58 3.49 -4.19
N PRO A 56 1.51 3.53 -3.38
CA PRO A 56 1.64 3.50 -1.94
C PRO A 56 2.33 2.19 -1.51
N LYS A 57 3.28 2.31 -0.57
CA LYS A 57 3.82 1.14 0.13
C LYS A 57 2.64 0.40 0.78
N PRO A 58 2.59 -0.94 0.73
CA PRO A 58 1.60 -1.68 1.50
C PRO A 58 1.67 -1.19 2.95
N LYS A 59 0.51 -0.90 3.53
CA LYS A 59 0.43 -0.49 4.94
C LYS A 59 1.11 -1.59 5.75
N SER A 60 2.12 -1.26 6.54
CA SER A 60 2.66 -2.21 7.52
C SER A 60 1.53 -2.49 8.51
N CYS A 61 0.93 -3.67 8.43
CA CYS A 61 0.11 -4.17 9.52
C CYS A 61 0.96 -4.25 10.78
N ARG A 62 0.30 -4.32 11.95
CA ARG A 62 0.98 -4.58 13.23
C ARG A 62 1.97 -5.74 13.03
N PRO A 63 3.23 -5.63 13.50
CA PRO A 63 4.19 -6.71 13.37
C PRO A 63 3.54 -8.01 13.85
N SER A 64 3.57 -9.03 12.99
CA SER A 64 3.20 -10.39 13.40
C SER A 64 4.16 -10.87 14.48
N SER A 65 3.73 -11.80 15.33
CA SER A 65 4.58 -12.45 16.34
C SER A 65 5.92 -12.87 15.74
N SER A 66 6.98 -12.88 16.56
CA SER A 66 8.32 -13.23 16.09
C SER A 66 8.33 -14.65 15.52
N PHE A 67 9.29 -14.94 14.64
CA PHE A 67 9.43 -16.29 14.08
C PHE A 67 9.62 -17.33 15.20
N ASP A 68 10.37 -16.97 16.24
CA ASP A 68 10.59 -17.79 17.43
C ASP A 68 9.28 -18.09 18.17
N ASP A 69 8.41 -17.09 18.34
CA ASP A 69 7.10 -17.28 19.00
C ASP A 69 6.22 -18.25 18.19
N VAL A 70 6.19 -18.10 16.87
CA VAL A 70 5.44 -18.98 15.98
C VAL A 70 5.98 -20.41 16.07
N GLN A 71 7.29 -20.58 16.06
CA GLN A 71 7.93 -21.89 16.18
C GLN A 71 7.62 -22.54 17.53
N ARG A 72 7.72 -21.79 18.64
CA ARG A 72 7.35 -22.29 19.98
C ARG A 72 5.91 -22.76 20.05
N ILE A 73 4.97 -21.97 19.49
CA ILE A 73 3.56 -22.37 19.44
C ILE A 73 3.42 -23.68 18.65
N GLN A 74 4.00 -23.77 17.45
CA GLN A 74 3.93 -24.99 16.63
C GLN A 74 4.51 -26.22 17.33
N GLU A 75 5.64 -26.08 18.03
CA GLU A 75 6.25 -27.15 18.81
C GLU A 75 5.34 -27.62 19.94
N THR A 76 4.67 -26.72 20.66
CA THR A 76 3.74 -27.12 21.74
C THR A 76 2.58 -27.98 21.24
N PHE A 77 2.02 -27.67 20.07
CA PHE A 77 0.95 -28.47 19.45
C PHE A 77 1.49 -29.75 18.79
N ARG A 78 2.73 -29.75 18.32
CA ARG A 78 3.40 -30.97 17.84
C ARG A 78 3.60 -32.00 18.96
N CYS A 79 3.97 -31.54 20.16
CA CYS A 79 4.10 -32.40 21.34
C CYS A 79 2.75 -32.82 21.94
N SER A 80 1.74 -31.95 21.87
CA SER A 80 0.40 -32.25 22.37
C SER A 80 -0.66 -31.64 21.45
N PRO A 81 -1.18 -32.40 20.47
CA PRO A 81 -2.12 -31.89 19.47
C PRO A 81 -3.43 -31.38 20.07
N CYS A 82 -3.85 -31.93 21.22
CA CYS A 82 -5.09 -31.55 21.90
C CYS A 82 -4.91 -30.42 22.93
N LYS A 83 -3.72 -29.81 23.03
CA LYS A 83 -3.45 -28.73 23.98
C LYS A 83 -4.35 -27.52 23.69
N SER A 84 -4.90 -26.87 24.72
CA SER A 84 -5.74 -25.69 24.50
C SER A 84 -4.89 -24.48 24.08
N ILE A 85 -5.45 -23.60 23.24
CA ILE A 85 -4.79 -22.35 22.83
C ILE A 85 -4.35 -21.53 24.05
N ARG A 86 -5.22 -21.41 25.06
CA ARG A 86 -4.93 -20.68 26.30
C ARG A 86 -3.69 -21.22 27.02
N SER A 87 -3.52 -22.55 27.04
CA SER A 87 -2.37 -23.21 27.66
C SER A 87 -1.10 -23.12 26.80
N SER A 88 -1.23 -23.03 25.47
CA SER A 88 -0.08 -22.84 24.58
C SER A 88 0.49 -21.41 24.65
N THR A 89 -0.37 -20.41 24.88
CA THR A 89 0.04 -19.00 25.04
C THR A 89 0.73 -18.71 26.38
N GLN A 90 0.59 -19.55 27.40
CA GLN A 90 1.25 -19.34 28.71
C GLN A 90 2.79 -19.41 28.68
N HIS A 91 3.38 -19.86 27.58
CA HIS A 91 4.83 -20.04 27.41
C HIS A 91 5.43 -19.12 26.32
N LEU A 92 4.67 -18.12 25.88
CA LEU A 92 5.09 -17.06 24.97
C LEU A 92 5.62 -15.84 25.73
#